data_AF-L7CNX7-F1
#
_entry.id   AF-L7CNX7-F1
#
_cell.length_a   1.000
_cell.length_b   1.000
_cell.length_c   1.000
_cell.angle_alpha   90.00
_cell.angle_beta   90.00
_cell.angle_gamma   90.00
#
_symmetry.space_group_name_H-M   'P 1'
#
loop_
_entity.id
_entity.type
_entity.pdbx_description
1 polymer ?
#
loop_
_entity_poly.entity_id
_entity_poly.type
_entity_poly.pdbx_seq_one_letter_code
_entity_poly.pdbx_strand_id
1 'polypeptide(L)'
;MVRSDWGRDASINSSMDGNENMEAIIDRRFELLQLLLELTVQQEAAISDGHMNELMRVLSQKQRAVEQLVQASEQLKTERARLGEAHRVSEEHRQRNAKCDEMHRELMAREQASEEMLTSSRDEVAAQLQQNDGSRRAAQGYGQQANRGESSGGSKLDLSQ
;
A
#
# COMPACT_ATOMS: atom_id res chain seq x y z
N MET A 1 -0.08 -47.34 49.46
CA MET A 1 0.91 -47.06 48.38
C MET A 1 0.11 -46.63 47.15
N VAL A 2 -0.24 -45.35 47.07
CA VAL A 2 -1.07 -44.78 45.99
C VAL A 2 -0.11 -44.27 44.92
N ARG A 3 -0.03 -44.95 43.77
CA ARG A 3 0.72 -44.48 42.61
C ARG A 3 -0.15 -43.46 41.90
N SER A 4 0.22 -42.20 42.05
CA SER A 4 -0.51 -41.05 41.54
C SER A 4 -0.37 -40.92 40.02
N ASP A 5 -1.51 -40.72 39.36
CA ASP A 5 -1.73 -40.66 37.90
C ASP A 5 -1.37 -39.27 37.31
N TRP A 6 -0.16 -38.75 37.58
CA TRP A 6 0.26 -37.40 37.16
C TRP A 6 0.69 -37.28 35.68
N GLY A 7 0.65 -38.36 34.89
CA GLY A 7 1.14 -38.38 33.51
C GLY A 7 0.14 -37.89 32.46
N ARG A 8 -1.16 -37.93 32.75
CA ARG A 8 -2.22 -37.55 31.80
C ARG A 8 -2.53 -36.06 31.79
N ASP A 9 -2.52 -35.42 32.96
CA ASP A 9 -2.91 -34.00 33.08
C ASP A 9 -1.90 -33.05 32.41
N ALA A 10 -0.60 -33.33 32.50
CA ALA A 10 0.43 -32.48 31.89
C ALA A 10 0.40 -32.46 30.36
N SER A 11 0.04 -33.58 29.72
CA SER A 11 -0.05 -33.69 28.26
C SER A 11 -1.30 -33.01 27.69
N ILE A 12 -2.38 -32.95 28.47
CA ILE A 12 -3.63 -32.27 28.10
C ILE A 12 -3.46 -30.75 28.22
N ASN A 13 -2.90 -30.27 29.33
CA ASN A 13 -2.62 -28.83 29.52
C ASN A 13 -1.63 -28.30 28.47
N SER A 14 -0.54 -29.02 28.18
CA SER A 14 0.42 -28.57 27.16
C SER A 14 -0.14 -28.54 25.73
N SER A 15 -1.20 -29.31 25.45
CA SER A 15 -1.86 -29.31 24.13
C SER A 15 -2.91 -28.20 24.02
N MET A 16 -3.59 -27.86 25.12
CA MET A 16 -4.52 -26.73 25.19
C MET A 16 -3.79 -25.39 25.08
N ASP A 17 -2.69 -25.20 25.81
CA ASP A 17 -1.90 -23.96 25.77
C ASP A 17 -1.30 -23.70 24.37
N GLY A 18 -0.92 -24.77 23.65
CA GLY A 18 -0.43 -24.68 22.27
C GLY A 18 -1.52 -24.30 21.26
N ASN A 19 -2.73 -24.84 21.42
CA ASN A 19 -3.88 -24.53 20.58
C ASN A 19 -4.29 -23.06 20.73
N GLU A 20 -4.44 -22.57 21.97
CA GLU A 20 -4.84 -21.19 22.26
C GLU A 20 -3.84 -20.18 21.68
N ASN A 21 -2.54 -20.50 21.73
CA ASN A 21 -1.50 -19.64 21.16
C ASN A 21 -1.54 -19.61 19.62
N MET A 22 -1.78 -20.76 18.96
CA MET A 22 -1.88 -20.82 17.50
C MET A 22 -3.15 -20.13 16.97
N GLU A 23 -4.27 -20.33 17.66
CA GLU A 23 -5.56 -19.69 17.34
C GLU A 23 -5.48 -18.17 17.48
N ALA A 24 -4.87 -17.66 18.56
CA ALA A 24 -4.62 -16.23 18.74
C ALA A 24 -3.74 -15.63 17.62
N ILE A 25 -2.73 -16.37 17.13
CA ILE A 25 -1.91 -15.91 16.00
C ILE A 25 -2.73 -15.86 14.70
N ILE A 26 -3.62 -16.85 14.47
CA ILE A 26 -4.52 -16.86 13.30
C ILE A 26 -5.46 -15.67 13.35
N ASP A 27 -6.07 -15.39 14.49
CA ASP A 27 -6.94 -14.23 14.69
C ASP A 27 -6.19 -12.92 14.43
N ARG A 28 -4.97 -12.79 14.98
CA ARG A 28 -4.16 -11.60 14.77
C ARG A 28 -3.84 -11.40 13.28
N ARG A 29 -3.49 -12.47 12.56
CA ARG A 29 -3.22 -12.44 11.12
C ARG A 29 -4.45 -12.00 10.34
N PHE A 30 -5.63 -12.48 10.73
CA PHE A 30 -6.91 -12.11 10.11
C PHE A 30 -7.23 -10.62 10.30
N GLU A 31 -7.15 -10.12 11.54
CA GLU A 31 -7.35 -8.70 11.85
C GLU A 31 -6.42 -7.78 11.06
N LEU A 32 -5.14 -8.15 10.95
CA LEU A 32 -4.15 -7.37 10.21
C LEU A 32 -4.46 -7.31 8.71
N LEU A 33 -4.93 -8.42 8.13
CA LEU A 33 -5.36 -8.44 6.74
C LEU A 33 -6.63 -7.61 6.52
N GLN A 34 -7.58 -7.60 7.47
CA GLN A 34 -8.77 -6.74 7.39
C GLN A 34 -8.36 -5.27 7.41
N LEU A 35 -7.51 -4.90 8.37
CA LEU A 35 -6.97 -3.54 8.46
C LEU A 35 -6.24 -3.12 7.19
N LEU A 36 -5.42 -4.01 6.61
CA LEU A 36 -4.71 -3.72 5.36
C LEU A 36 -5.69 -3.45 4.21
N LEU A 37 -6.74 -4.27 4.05
CA LEU A 37 -7.77 -4.04 3.04
C LEU A 37 -8.52 -2.72 3.25
N GLU A 38 -8.84 -2.36 4.49
CA GLU A 38 -9.46 -1.07 4.83
C GLU A 38 -8.55 0.11 4.49
N LEU A 39 -7.27 0.01 4.83
CA LEU A 39 -6.28 1.01 4.48
C LEU A 39 -6.07 1.09 2.96
N THR A 40 -6.19 -0.01 2.23
CA THR A 40 -6.15 0.00 0.76
C THR A 40 -7.34 0.76 0.17
N VAL A 41 -8.56 0.60 0.71
CA VAL A 41 -9.71 1.45 0.33
C VAL A 41 -9.38 2.94 0.54
N GLN A 42 -8.79 3.30 1.68
CA GLN A 42 -8.43 4.69 1.99
C GLN A 42 -7.34 5.22 1.04
N GLN A 43 -6.36 4.37 0.68
CA GLN A 43 -5.34 4.70 -0.29
C GLN A 43 -5.94 4.97 -1.68
N GLU A 44 -6.81 4.09 -2.17
CA GLU A 44 -7.47 4.24 -3.47
C GLU A 44 -8.26 5.56 -3.52
N ALA A 45 -9.00 5.89 -2.45
CA ALA A 45 -9.70 7.17 -2.35
C ALA A 45 -8.73 8.37 -2.35
N ALA A 46 -7.65 8.33 -1.57
CA ALA A 46 -6.67 9.41 -1.52
C ALA A 46 -5.94 9.62 -2.86
N ILE A 47 -5.70 8.55 -3.62
CA ILE A 47 -5.14 8.63 -4.99
C ILE A 47 -6.14 9.30 -5.92
N SER A 48 -7.40 8.84 -5.92
CA SER A 48 -8.48 9.38 -6.76
C SER A 48 -8.72 10.87 -6.51
N ASP A 49 -8.65 11.30 -5.26
CA ASP A 49 -8.88 12.70 -4.87
C ASP A 49 -7.62 13.59 -4.98
N GLY A 50 -6.46 13.02 -5.31
CA GLY A 50 -5.18 13.75 -5.34
C GLY A 50 -4.70 14.23 -3.96
N HIS A 51 -5.20 13.65 -2.87
CA HIS A 51 -4.89 14.03 -1.50
C HIS A 51 -3.55 13.43 -1.01
N MET A 52 -2.43 13.94 -1.53
CA MET A 52 -1.10 13.37 -1.30
C MET A 52 -0.69 13.27 0.19
N ASN A 53 -1.08 14.25 1.02
CA ASN A 53 -0.79 14.19 2.46
C ASN A 53 -1.52 13.04 3.15
N GLU A 54 -2.77 12.80 2.77
CA GLU A 54 -3.57 11.69 3.30
C GLU A 54 -3.03 10.35 2.79
N LEU A 55 -2.65 10.28 1.52
CA LEU A 55 -1.98 9.11 0.96
C LEU A 55 -0.72 8.74 1.76
N MET A 56 0.16 9.72 2.05
CA MET A 56 1.36 9.46 2.85
C MET A 56 1.03 8.96 4.27
N ARG A 57 -0.03 9.50 4.89
CA ARG A 57 -0.51 9.05 6.19
C ARG A 57 -1.00 7.61 6.14
N VAL A 58 -1.78 7.23 5.12
CA VAL A 58 -2.29 5.87 4.93
C VAL A 58 -1.15 4.89 4.67
N LEU A 59 -0.21 5.22 3.78
CA LEU A 59 0.96 4.38 3.48
C LEU A 59 1.81 4.09 4.72
N SER A 60 2.00 5.09 5.60
CA SER A 60 2.74 4.89 6.84
C SER A 60 2.05 3.90 7.81
N GLN A 61 0.72 3.89 7.83
CA GLN A 61 -0.06 2.94 8.62
C GLN A 61 -0.01 1.54 8.02
N LYS A 62 -0.11 1.44 6.68
CA LYS A 62 0.01 0.17 5.96
C LYS A 62 1.36 -0.48 6.20
N GLN A 63 2.46 0.28 6.14
CA GLN A 63 3.80 -0.25 6.40
C GLN A 63 3.89 -0.93 7.78
N ARG A 64 3.36 -0.29 8.83
CA ARG A 64 3.34 -0.87 10.17
C ARG A 64 2.47 -2.13 10.24
N ALA A 65 1.32 -2.14 9.60
CA ALA A 65 0.43 -3.30 9.56
C ALA A 65 1.06 -4.47 8.79
N VAL A 66 1.77 -4.21 7.68
CA VAL A 66 2.54 -5.22 6.94
C VAL A 66 3.65 -5.82 7.81
N GLU A 67 4.41 -5.00 8.51
CA GLU A 67 5.47 -5.48 9.43
C GLU A 67 4.91 -6.41 10.50
N GLN A 68 3.77 -6.05 11.10
CA GLN A 68 3.08 -6.90 12.07
C GLN A 68 2.53 -8.19 11.44
N LEU A 69 2.04 -8.14 10.20
CA LEU A 69 1.54 -9.31 9.49
C LEU A 69 2.67 -10.31 9.19
N VAL A 70 3.85 -9.82 8.80
CA VAL A 70 5.04 -10.64 8.59
C VAL A 70 5.45 -11.31 9.90
N GLN A 71 5.47 -10.57 11.01
CA GLN A 71 5.79 -11.12 12.32
C GLN A 71 4.80 -12.22 12.74
N ALA A 72 3.50 -11.97 12.62
CA ALA A 72 2.46 -12.97 12.93
C ALA A 72 2.58 -14.23 12.05
N SER A 73 2.93 -14.06 10.77
CA SER A 73 3.10 -15.18 9.84
C SER A 73 4.32 -16.06 10.20
N GLU A 74 5.44 -15.44 10.59
CA GLU A 74 6.62 -16.20 11.05
C GLU A 74 6.38 -16.86 12.42
N GLN A 75 5.63 -16.21 13.32
CA GLN A 75 5.19 -16.83 14.58
C GLN A 75 4.32 -18.06 14.31
N LEU A 76 3.34 -17.97 13.41
CA LEU A 76 2.47 -19.08 13.05
C LEU A 76 3.27 -20.27 12.48
N LYS A 77 4.23 -19.98 11.62
CA LYS A 77 5.13 -20.98 11.05
C LYS A 77 5.99 -21.66 12.12
N THR A 78 6.51 -20.88 13.06
CA THR A 78 7.32 -21.38 14.19
C THR A 78 6.50 -22.28 15.10
N GLU A 79 5.30 -21.86 15.49
CA GLU A 79 4.40 -22.67 16.33
C GLU A 79 3.96 -23.95 15.60
N ARG A 80 3.67 -23.88 14.29
CA ARG A 80 3.36 -25.07 13.49
C ARG A 80 4.52 -26.07 13.45
N ALA A 81 5.76 -25.58 13.33
CA ALA A 81 6.95 -26.43 13.35
C ALA A 81 7.18 -27.06 14.73
N ARG A 82 6.87 -26.33 15.81
CA ARG A 82 7.00 -26.80 17.19
C ARG A 82 5.97 -27.87 17.56
N LEU A 83 4.71 -27.67 17.17
CA LEU A 83 3.58 -28.52 17.58
C LEU A 83 3.39 -29.75 16.66
N GLY A 84 3.94 -29.70 15.44
CA GLY A 84 3.88 -30.78 14.47
C GLY A 84 2.52 -30.91 13.77
N GLU A 85 2.46 -31.73 12.71
CA GLU A 85 1.28 -31.83 11.83
C GLU A 85 0.03 -32.42 12.50
N ALA A 86 0.17 -33.10 13.64
CA ALA A 86 -0.95 -33.67 14.38
C ALA A 86 -1.74 -32.63 15.19
N HIS A 87 -1.20 -31.42 15.36
CA HIS A 87 -1.85 -30.35 16.11
C HIS A 87 -3.03 -29.77 15.33
N ARG A 88 -4.19 -29.70 15.99
CA ARG A 88 -5.45 -29.28 15.35
C ARG A 88 -6.04 -28.08 16.07
N VAL A 89 -6.06 -26.96 15.38
CA VAL A 89 -6.92 -25.82 15.72
C VAL A 89 -8.40 -26.16 15.43
N SER A 90 -9.32 -25.41 16.01
CA SER A 90 -10.76 -25.54 15.75
C SER A 90 -11.13 -25.31 14.29
N GLU A 91 -12.29 -25.80 13.87
CA GLU A 91 -12.79 -25.61 12.51
C GLU A 91 -12.98 -24.14 12.15
N GLU A 92 -13.42 -23.32 13.10
CA GLU A 92 -13.54 -21.87 12.92
C GLU A 92 -12.19 -21.24 12.54
N HIS A 93 -11.13 -21.54 13.28
CA HIS A 93 -9.80 -20.99 13.00
C HIS A 93 -9.18 -21.56 11.72
N ARG A 94 -9.53 -22.81 11.33
CA ARG A 94 -9.16 -23.32 10.00
C ARG A 94 -9.80 -22.51 8.89
N GLN A 95 -11.10 -22.22 8.99
CA GLN A 95 -11.83 -21.41 8.02
C GLN A 95 -11.30 -19.97 7.98
N ARG A 96 -11.06 -19.37 9.15
CA ARG A 96 -10.47 -18.03 9.27
C ARG A 96 -9.08 -17.97 8.63
N ASN A 97 -8.24 -18.98 8.87
CA ASN A 97 -6.91 -19.05 8.25
C ASN A 97 -6.97 -19.24 6.73
N ALA A 98 -7.93 -20.02 6.21
CA ALA A 98 -8.18 -20.10 4.76
C ALA A 98 -8.67 -18.76 4.20
N LYS A 99 -9.51 -18.02 4.96
CA LYS A 99 -9.96 -16.68 4.58
C LYS A 99 -8.81 -15.68 4.50
N CYS A 100 -7.81 -15.78 5.38
CA CYS A 100 -6.59 -14.98 5.29
C CYS A 100 -5.89 -15.15 3.93
N ASP A 101 -5.88 -16.36 3.36
CA ASP A 101 -5.23 -16.61 2.07
C ASP A 101 -6.04 -16.06 0.89
N GLU A 102 -7.36 -15.95 1.02
CA GLU A 102 -8.20 -15.20 0.08
C GLU A 102 -7.94 -13.70 0.17
N MET A 103 -7.97 -13.15 1.38
CA MET A 103 -7.74 -11.72 1.63
C MET A 103 -6.36 -11.26 1.18
N HIS A 104 -5.34 -12.11 1.35
CA HIS A 104 -4.00 -11.81 0.86
C HIS A 104 -3.95 -11.68 -0.65
N ARG A 105 -4.63 -12.58 -1.39
CA ARG A 105 -4.73 -12.49 -2.86
C ARG A 105 -5.49 -11.25 -3.30
N GLU A 106 -6.59 -10.93 -2.62
CA GLU A 106 -7.33 -9.70 -2.85
C GLU A 106 -6.46 -8.46 -2.63
N LEU A 107 -5.74 -8.42 -1.51
CA LEU A 107 -4.84 -7.32 -1.18
C LEU A 107 -3.80 -7.10 -2.29
N MET A 108 -3.14 -8.16 -2.77
CA MET A 108 -2.16 -8.05 -3.85
C MET A 108 -2.77 -7.53 -5.16
N ALA A 109 -3.97 -7.97 -5.52
CA ALA A 109 -4.66 -7.45 -6.71
C ALA A 109 -4.96 -5.95 -6.60
N ARG A 110 -5.36 -5.48 -5.41
CA ARG A 110 -5.67 -4.07 -5.17
C ARG A 110 -4.44 -3.18 -5.04
N GLU A 111 -3.35 -3.69 -4.47
CA GLU A 111 -2.07 -2.98 -4.46
C GLU A 111 -1.55 -2.74 -5.88
N GLN A 112 -1.62 -3.76 -6.74
CA GLN A 112 -1.24 -3.65 -8.14
C GLN A 112 -2.06 -2.57 -8.86
N ALA A 113 -3.39 -2.60 -8.69
CA ALA A 113 -4.26 -1.58 -9.28
C ALA A 113 -3.95 -0.16 -8.74
N SER A 114 -3.63 -0.05 -7.45
CA SER A 114 -3.26 1.24 -6.83
C SER A 114 -1.94 1.80 -7.36
N GLU A 115 -0.96 0.94 -7.62
CA GLU A 115 0.31 1.34 -8.24
C GLU A 115 0.10 1.86 -9.67
N GLU A 116 -0.76 1.20 -10.44
CA GLU A 116 -1.14 1.63 -11.79
C GLU A 116 -1.83 3.00 -11.77
N MET A 117 -2.77 3.23 -10.84
CA MET A 117 -3.43 4.52 -10.67
C MET A 117 -2.45 5.65 -10.32
N LEU A 118 -1.50 5.39 -9.41
CA LEU A 118 -0.47 6.36 -9.04
C LEU A 118 0.46 6.70 -10.21
N THR A 119 0.83 5.70 -11.00
CA THR A 119 1.65 5.87 -12.19
C THR A 119 0.94 6.74 -13.22
N SER A 120 -0.34 6.47 -13.50
CA SER A 120 -1.16 7.29 -14.40
C SER A 120 -1.27 8.73 -13.91
N SER A 121 -1.60 8.92 -12.62
CA SER A 121 -1.73 10.25 -12.02
C SER A 121 -0.44 11.07 -12.13
N ARG A 122 0.71 10.44 -11.87
CA ARG A 122 2.03 11.08 -12.02
C ARG A 122 2.28 11.51 -13.47
N ASP A 123 1.99 10.65 -14.43
CA ASP A 123 2.25 10.91 -15.85
C ASP A 123 1.35 12.03 -16.39
N GLU A 124 0.10 12.11 -15.92
CA GLU A 124 -0.82 13.23 -16.20
C GLU A 124 -0.30 14.56 -15.66
N VAL A 125 0.13 14.60 -14.40
CA VAL A 125 0.72 15.80 -13.79
C VAL A 125 1.98 16.24 -14.55
N ALA A 126 2.84 15.29 -14.94
CA ALA A 126 4.03 15.58 -15.73
C ALA A 126 3.69 16.18 -17.10
N ALA A 127 2.68 15.64 -17.79
CA ALA A 127 2.21 16.16 -19.07
C ALA A 127 1.63 17.59 -18.93
N GLN A 128 0.86 17.86 -17.88
CA GLN A 128 0.31 19.20 -17.61
C GLN A 128 1.41 20.23 -17.34
N LEU A 129 2.45 19.85 -16.57
CA LEU A 129 3.60 20.72 -16.31
C LEU A 129 4.36 21.05 -17.62
N GLN A 130 4.60 20.05 -18.47
CA GLN A 130 5.27 20.26 -19.76
C GLN A 130 4.46 21.18 -20.70
N GLN A 131 3.14 21.02 -20.74
CA GLN A 131 2.26 21.89 -21.53
C GLN A 131 2.30 23.34 -21.01
N ASN A 132 2.22 23.55 -19.70
CA ASN A 132 2.26 24.89 -19.11
C ASN A 132 3.59 25.59 -19.39
N ASP A 133 4.72 24.88 -19.25
CA ASP A 133 6.05 25.41 -19.57
C ASP A 133 6.21 25.75 -21.06
N GLY A 134 5.58 24.97 -21.94
CA GLY A 134 5.54 25.23 -23.38
C GLY A 134 4.72 26.49 -23.70
N SER A 135 3.51 26.61 -23.14
CA SER A 135 2.65 27.79 -23.31
C SER A 135 3.31 29.06 -22.76
N ARG A 136 3.97 28.97 -21.60
CA ARG A 136 4.67 30.10 -20.99
C ARG A 136 5.89 30.54 -21.81
N ARG A 137 6.66 29.61 -22.36
CA ARG A 137 7.78 29.92 -23.29
C ARG A 137 7.28 30.53 -24.60
N ALA A 138 6.19 30.02 -25.17
CA ALA A 138 5.60 30.59 -26.38
C ALA A 138 5.10 32.02 -26.16
N ALA A 139 4.41 32.28 -25.04
CA ALA A 139 3.95 33.62 -24.68
C ALA A 139 5.11 34.62 -24.48
N GLN A 140 6.23 34.18 -23.89
CA GLN A 140 7.44 35.01 -23.76
C GLN A 140 8.10 35.32 -25.11
N GLY A 141 8.09 34.36 -26.05
CA GLY A 141 8.61 34.56 -27.41
C GLY A 141 7.85 35.63 -28.20
N TYR A 142 6.51 35.62 -28.12
CA TYR A 142 5.68 36.66 -28.77
C TYR A 142 5.86 38.05 -28.14
N GLY A 143 6.04 38.14 -26.81
CA GLY A 143 6.30 39.41 -26.12
C GLY A 143 7.63 40.08 -26.50
N GLN A 144 8.66 39.29 -26.83
CA GLN A 144 9.96 39.83 -27.29
C GLN A 144 9.97 40.22 -28.77
N GLN A 145 9.12 39.59 -29.60
CA GLN A 145 9.04 39.91 -31.02
C GLN A 145 8.18 41.15 -31.30
N ALA A 146 7.18 41.42 -30.45
CA ALA A 146 6.41 42.68 -30.50
C ALA A 146 7.26 43.92 -30.16
N ASN A 147 8.36 43.76 -29.39
CA ASN A 147 9.24 44.88 -29.01
C ASN A 147 10.47 45.05 -29.92
N ARG A 148 10.61 44.23 -30.97
CA ARG A 148 11.66 44.37 -32.01
C ARG A 148 11.15 44.95 -33.33
N GLY A 149 9.88 45.39 -33.37
CA GLY A 149 9.22 45.90 -34.58
C GLY A 149 9.30 47.41 -34.82
N GLU A 150 9.82 48.23 -33.89
CA GLU A 150 9.80 49.70 -34.00
C GLU A 150 11.18 50.35 -34.19
N SER A 151 12.14 49.69 -34.86
CA SER A 151 13.41 50.36 -35.23
C SER A 151 13.91 50.08 -36.66
N SER A 152 13.01 49.91 -37.63
CA SER A 152 13.39 49.89 -39.05
C SER A 152 12.39 50.71 -39.88
N GLY A 153 12.58 52.02 -39.88
CA GLY A 153 11.68 52.96 -40.56
C GLY A 153 12.30 54.35 -40.66
N GLY A 154 13.48 54.45 -41.27
CA GLY A 154 14.20 55.71 -41.48
C GLY A 154 14.96 55.73 -42.79
N SER A 155 14.32 55.28 -43.88
CA SER A 155 14.84 55.43 -45.24
C SER A 155 14.78 56.91 -45.63
N LYS A 156 15.88 57.63 -45.39
CA LYS A 156 16.10 58.96 -45.94
C LYS A 156 16.65 58.78 -47.36
N LEU A 157 15.73 58.57 -48.31
CA LEU A 157 16.04 58.70 -49.74
C LEU A 157 16.25 60.19 -50.02
N ASP A 158 17.51 60.56 -50.20
CA ASP A 158 17.93 61.87 -50.68
C ASP A 158 17.76 61.92 -52.21
N LEU A 159 16.78 62.71 -52.65
CA LEU A 159 16.55 63.07 -54.05
C LEU A 159 16.27 64.58 -54.09
N SER A 160 17.33 65.38 -54.12
CA SER A 160 17.27 66.74 -54.64
C SER A 160 18.52 67.07 -55.45
N GLN A 161 18.27 67.67 -56.61
CA GLN A 161 19.20 68.14 -57.63
C GLN A 161 20.16 69.22 -57.14
#